data_AF-S5ZJK8-F1
#
_entry.id   AF-S5ZJK8-F1
#
_cell.length_a   1.000
_cell.length_b   1.000
_cell.length_c   1.000
_cell.angle_alpha   90.00
_cell.angle_beta   90.00
_cell.angle_gamma   90.00
#
_symmetry.space_group_name_H-M   'P 1'
#
loop_
_entity.id
_entity.type
_entity.pdbx_description
1 polymer ?
#
loop_
_entity_poly.entity_id
_entity_poly.type
_entity_poly.pdbx_seq_one_letter_code
_entity_poly.pdbx_strand_id
1 'polypeptide(L)' 'TLLENLFFKEKRYDLARVGRYKINKKLGLHPGEAIDGSVLTREDIVSTIEYLVRLHSGDRTMTAPGGVEVPVEVDDID' A
#
# COMPACT_ATOMS: atom_id res chain seq x y z
N THR A 1 12.60 -3.76 -17.40
CA THR A 1 13.18 -2.39 -17.43
C THR A 1 13.81 -2.09 -16.08
N LEU A 2 14.53 -0.98 -15.91
CA LEU A 2 15.09 -0.60 -14.59
C LEU A 2 13.98 -0.52 -13.52
N LEU A 3 12.84 0.09 -13.86
CA LEU A 3 11.70 0.22 -12.96
C LEU A 3 11.19 -1.13 -12.45
N GLU A 4 11.00 -2.11 -13.34
CA GLU A 4 10.57 -3.46 -12.96
C GLU A 4 11.51 -4.11 -11.94
N ASN A 5 12.82 -3.93 -12.13
CA ASN A 5 13.83 -4.52 -11.26
C ASN A 5 13.93 -3.84 -9.89
N LEU A 6 13.50 -2.58 -9.77
CA LEU A 6 13.59 -1.82 -8.52
C LEU A 6 12.50 -2.21 -7.52
N PHE A 7 11.28 -2.51 -7.99
CA PHE A 7 10.12 -2.66 -7.10
C PHE A 7 9.39 -3.99 -7.22
N PHE A 8 9.49 -4.68 -8.36
CA PHE A 8 8.66 -5.85 -8.68
C PHE A 8 9.46 -7.16 -8.80
N LYS A 9 10.71 -7.18 -8.30
CA LYS A 9 11.58 -8.36 -8.31
C LYS A 9 12.10 -8.67 -6.92
N GLU A 10 11.73 -9.85 -6.41
CA GLU A 10 12.08 -10.34 -5.06
C GLU A 10 13.59 -10.34 -4.79
N LYS A 11 14.42 -10.57 -5.81
CA LYS A 11 15.88 -10.56 -5.67
C LYS A 11 16.45 -9.18 -5.28
N ARG A 12 15.69 -8.10 -5.49
CA ARG A 12 16.15 -6.72 -5.34
C ARG A 12 15.31 -5.89 -4.37
N TYR A 13 14.11 -6.36 -4.04
CA TYR A 13 13.16 -5.63 -3.22
C TYR A 13 12.38 -6.61 -2.34
N ASP A 14 12.27 -6.29 -1.06
CA ASP A 14 11.56 -7.10 -0.08
C ASP A 14 10.97 -6.20 1.01
N LEU A 15 9.64 -6.15 1.08
CA LEU A 15 8.86 -5.51 2.14
C LEU A 15 8.94 -6.28 3.46
N ALA A 16 9.39 -7.53 3.41
CA ALA A 16 9.13 -8.55 4.41
C ALA A 16 7.63 -8.72 4.70
N ARG A 17 7.30 -9.80 5.43
CA ARG A 17 5.92 -10.11 5.80
C ARG A 17 5.25 -8.99 6.61
N VAL A 18 6.02 -8.32 7.49
CA VAL A 18 5.51 -7.21 8.31
C VAL A 18 5.27 -5.95 7.46
N GLY A 19 6.12 -5.64 6.48
CA GLY A 19 5.90 -4.49 5.61
C GLY A 19 4.69 -4.69 4.70
N ARG A 20 4.53 -5.86 4.09
CA ARG A 20 3.32 -6.20 3.32
C ARG A 20 2.05 -6.09 4.17
N TYR A 21 2.09 -6.59 5.42
CA TYR A 21 0.98 -6.42 6.36
C TYR A 21 0.64 -4.95 6.62
N LYS A 22 1.67 -4.11 6.89
CA LYS A 22 1.47 -2.68 7.16
C LYS A 22 0.88 -1.95 5.96
N ILE A 23 1.33 -2.25 4.73
CA ILE A 23 0.78 -1.67 3.50
C ILE A 23 -0.69 -2.09 3.30
N ASN A 24 -1.00 -3.39 3.41
CA ASN A 24 -2.37 -3.88 3.32
C ASN A 24 -3.30 -3.16 4.29
N LYS A 25 -2.85 -3.04 5.55
CA LYS A 25 -3.65 -2.41 6.60
C LYS A 25 -3.81 -0.91 6.39
N LYS A 26 -2.76 -0.18 5.99
CA LYS A 26 -2.80 1.28 5.79
C LYS A 26 -3.67 1.67 4.60
N LEU A 27 -3.65 0.88 3.52
CA LEU A 27 -4.36 1.18 2.28
C LEU A 27 -5.70 0.45 2.12
N GLY A 28 -6.03 -0.48 3.03
CA GLY A 28 -7.27 -1.25 2.98
C GLY A 28 -7.28 -2.35 1.91
N LEU A 29 -6.11 -2.84 1.50
CA LEU A 29 -5.95 -3.82 0.41
C LEU A 29 -5.98 -5.26 0.93
N HIS A 30 -6.44 -6.18 0.07
CA HIS A 30 -6.44 -7.64 0.31
C HIS A 30 -7.07 -8.06 1.65
N PRO A 31 -8.30 -7.61 1.98
CA PRO A 31 -8.93 -7.92 3.25
C PRO A 31 -9.18 -9.42 3.41
N GLY A 32 -8.59 -10.03 4.44
CA GLY A 32 -8.77 -11.45 4.74
C GLY A 32 -7.96 -12.41 3.88
N GLU A 33 -7.14 -11.92 2.96
CA GLU A 33 -6.21 -12.74 2.18
C GLU A 33 -4.96 -13.07 3.00
N ALA A 34 -4.35 -14.21 2.70
CA ALA A 34 -3.04 -14.54 3.28
C ALA A 34 -2.00 -13.54 2.77
N ILE A 35 -1.04 -13.18 3.61
CA ILE A 35 0.08 -12.34 3.17
C ILE A 35 0.95 -13.16 2.22
N ASP A 36 0.76 -12.94 0.94
CA ASP A 36 1.57 -13.49 -0.13
C ASP A 36 2.39 -12.38 -0.81
N GLY A 37 3.52 -12.80 -1.39
CA GLY A 37 4.48 -11.86 -1.98
C GLY A 37 5.14 -10.93 -0.97
N SER A 38 6.31 -10.43 -1.34
CA SER A 38 7.01 -9.41 -0.55
C SER A 38 7.54 -8.26 -1.41
N VAL A 39 7.12 -8.19 -2.66
CA VAL A 39 7.38 -7.05 -3.54
C VAL A 39 6.19 -6.10 -3.57
N LEU A 40 6.41 -4.88 -4.04
CA LEU A 40 5.30 -3.97 -4.33
C LEU A 40 4.49 -4.48 -5.52
N THR A 41 3.24 -4.04 -5.61
CA THR A 41 2.38 -4.22 -6.76
C THR A 41 2.06 -2.85 -7.39
N ARG A 42 1.49 -2.84 -8.59
CA ARG A 42 1.00 -1.59 -9.20
C ARG A 42 -0.16 -1.01 -8.41
N GLU A 43 -0.99 -1.87 -7.82
CA GLU A 43 -2.11 -1.50 -6.97
C GLU A 43 -1.64 -0.74 -5.73
N ASP A 44 -0.55 -1.18 -5.09
CA ASP A 44 0.05 -0.48 -3.95
C ASP A 44 0.44 0.94 -4.33
N ILE A 45 1.10 1.11 -5.48
CA ILE A 45 1.61 2.40 -5.95
C ILE A 45 0.45 3.35 -6.25
N VAL A 46 -0.56 2.88 -6.99
CA VAL A 46 -1.73 3.70 -7.34
C VAL A 46 -2.50 4.10 -6.09
N SER A 47 -2.75 3.15 -5.19
CA SER A 47 -3.48 3.40 -3.93
C SER A 47 -2.70 4.33 -2.99
N THR A 48 -1.37 4.25 -2.97
CA THR A 48 -0.52 5.18 -2.20
C THR A 48 -0.63 6.61 -2.73
N ILE A 49 -0.58 6.79 -4.06
CA ILE A 49 -0.72 8.11 -4.68
C ILE A 49 -2.12 8.66 -4.43
N GLU A 50 -3.17 7.85 -4.57
CA GLU A 50 -4.54 8.25 -4.23
C GLU A 50 -4.65 8.69 -2.77
N TYR A 51 -4.10 7.91 -1.83
CA TYR A 51 -4.10 8.24 -0.41
C TYR A 51 -3.47 9.61 -0.15
N LEU A 52 -2.33 9.91 -0.77
CA LEU A 52 -1.65 11.20 -0.63
C LEU A 52 -2.48 12.38 -1.18
N VAL A 53 -3.14 12.19 -2.32
CA VAL A 53 -4.01 13.22 -2.92
C VAL A 53 -5.24 13.49 -2.04
N ARG A 54 -5.86 12.44 -1.49
CA ARG A 54 -6.98 12.55 -0.55
C ARG A 54 -6.59 13.23 0.74
N LEU A 55 -5.44 12.85 1.31
CA LEU A 55 -4.87 13.49 2.48
C LEU A 55 -4.65 14.99 2.25
N HIS A 56 -4.10 15.36 1.08
CA HIS A 56 -3.92 16.75 0.70
C HIS A 56 -5.25 17.51 0.55
N SER A 57 -6.30 16.83 0.08
CA SER A 57 -7.64 17.41 -0.10
C SER A 57 -8.44 17.54 1.20
N GLY A 58 -7.94 16.96 2.31
CA GLY A 58 -8.62 16.97 3.61
C GLY A 58 -9.69 15.89 3.77
N ASP A 59 -9.72 14.90 2.87
CA ASP A 59 -10.59 13.73 3.01
C ASP A 59 -10.21 12.95 4.27
N ARG A 60 -11.20 12.32 4.92
CA ARG A 60 -11.00 11.57 6.17
C ARG A 60 -11.03 10.05 5.98
N THR A 61 -11.59 9.58 4.88
CA THR A 61 -11.67 8.14 4.56
C THR A 61 -11.38 7.90 3.08
N MET A 62 -10.97 6.69 2.78
CA MET A 62 -10.68 6.20 1.43
C MET A 62 -11.12 4.75 1.32
N THR A 63 -11.55 4.33 0.14
CA THR A 63 -11.75 2.92 -0.20
C THR A 63 -11.06 2.64 -1.53
N ALA A 64 -9.99 1.85 -1.49
CA ALA A 64 -9.34 1.38 -2.71
C ALA A 64 -10.26 0.42 -3.48
N PRO A 65 -10.14 0.28 -4.82
CA PRO A 65 -10.97 -0.64 -5.59
C PRO A 65 -10.90 -2.09 -5.07
N GLY A 66 -12.02 -2.64 -4.62
CA GLY A 66 -12.06 -4.00 -4.04
C GLY A 66 -11.50 -4.12 -2.61
N GLY A 67 -11.04 -3.00 -2.03
CA GLY A 67 -10.56 -2.91 -0.66
C GLY A 67 -11.66 -2.57 0.35
N VAL A 68 -11.23 -2.35 1.60
CA VAL A 68 -12.08 -1.87 2.69
C VAL A 68 -11.89 -0.39 2.93
N GLU A 69 -12.86 0.26 3.56
CA GLU A 69 -12.73 1.64 3.98
C GLU A 69 -11.65 1.78 5.08
N VAL A 70 -10.75 2.75 4.90
CA VAL A 70 -9.68 3.08 5.84
C VAL A 70 -9.63 4.58 6.13
N PRO A 71 -9.17 4.99 7.33
CA PRO A 71 -8.95 6.39 7.64
C PRO A 71 -7.80 6.97 6.81
N VAL A 72 -7.96 8.22 6.40
CA VAL A 72 -6.93 9.03 5.73
C VAL A 72 -6.33 9.98 6.76
N GLU A 73 -5.13 9.66 7.22
CA GLU A 73 -4.44 10.36 8.30
C GLU A 73 -2.92 10.22 8.18
N VAL A 74 -2.20 11.17 8.79
CA VAL A 74 -0.74 11.14 8.91
C VAL A 74 -0.34 10.08 9.94
N ASP A 75 0.70 9.31 9.64
CA ASP A 75 1.27 8.38 10.61
C ASP A 75 2.20 9.11 11.58
N ASP A 76 2.02 8.88 12.88
CA ASP A 76 2.99 9.25 13.89
C ASP A 76 4.15 8.23 13.86
N ILE A 77 5.38 8.74 13.69
CA ILE A 77 6.59 7.92 13.50
C ILE A 77 7.59 8.05 14.65
N ASP A 78 7.25 8.86 15.65
CA ASP A 78 8.10 9.16 16.80
C ASP A 78 8.12 8.02 17.84
#